data_AF-A0A242NEB8-F1
#
_entry.id   AF-A0A242NEB8-F1
#
_cell.length_a   1.000
_cell.length_b   1.000
_cell.length_c   1.000
_cell.angle_alpha   90.00
_cell.angle_beta   90.00
_cell.angle_gamma   90.00
#
_symmetry.space_group_name_H-M   'P 1'
#
loop_
_entity.id
_entity.type
_entity.pdbx_description
1 polymer ?
#
loop_
_entity_poly.entity_id
_entity_poly.type
_entity_poly.pdbx_seq_one_letter_code
_entity_poly.pdbx_strand_id
1 'polypeptide(L)'
;EYGKTQLNIGHLVDQNKTQRGEGFELRTDEWGAIAANKGLYLTSQTEPKAQGKQLDMQAAITQLENALSIAKALQNAATASEAHGADTDSQEQLKTTLTQLAQSGILAYAQEGIALTSPENIQLSTSNSVSMTSENQTDINALKNITVSSGESIGLFAHKSGMKMFANQGDVDMQAQNANLNMAAKQDIKIDSVDGSIDWSAAKEIILMCGGSYIKISSEGIELGTADNVYIKSNAMQKMGPASEQINPKLPTGCEISIQEASNLQKGNVTLG
;
A
#
# COMPACT_ATOMS: atom_id res chain seq x y z
N GLU A 1 -42.01 -27.01 0.83
CA GLU A 1 -42.04 -25.70 1.51
C GLU A 1 -41.36 -24.69 0.61
N TYR A 2 -41.87 -23.45 0.56
CA TYR A 2 -41.33 -22.35 -0.26
C TYR A 2 -39.99 -21.82 0.30
N GLY A 3 -39.84 -21.84 1.64
CA GLY A 3 -38.61 -21.51 2.37
C GLY A 3 -38.89 -21.37 3.88
N LYS A 4 -37.86 -21.11 4.70
CA LYS A 4 -38.01 -20.82 6.14
C LYS A 4 -37.39 -19.47 6.53
N THR A 5 -38.23 -18.45 6.69
CA THR A 5 -37.87 -17.17 7.32
C THR A 5 -38.17 -17.25 8.82
N GLN A 6 -37.14 -17.14 9.65
CA GLN A 6 -37.24 -17.41 11.09
C GLN A 6 -36.36 -16.47 11.92
N LEU A 7 -36.86 -16.10 13.09
CA LEU A 7 -36.06 -15.61 14.23
C LEU A 7 -36.14 -16.67 15.32
N ASN A 8 -35.03 -17.37 15.57
CA ASN A 8 -34.92 -18.38 16.62
C ASN A 8 -34.12 -17.81 17.79
N ILE A 9 -34.56 -18.00 19.05
CA ILE A 9 -33.95 -17.39 20.25
C ILE A 9 -33.85 -18.42 21.39
N GLY A 10 -32.72 -18.44 22.10
CA GLY A 10 -32.47 -19.27 23.27
C GLY A 10 -31.81 -20.61 22.90
N HIS A 11 -32.53 -21.72 23.13
CA HIS A 11 -32.08 -23.06 22.80
C HIS A 11 -32.68 -23.49 21.46
N LEU A 12 -31.86 -23.50 20.41
CA LEU A 12 -32.30 -23.68 19.04
C LEU A 12 -32.35 -25.18 18.71
N VAL A 13 -33.52 -25.70 18.35
CA VAL A 13 -33.72 -27.11 17.98
C VAL A 13 -34.14 -27.29 16.52
N ASP A 14 -33.91 -28.49 15.99
CA ASP A 14 -34.42 -28.92 14.69
C ASP A 14 -35.83 -29.55 14.80
N GLN A 15 -36.34 -30.09 13.69
CA GLN A 15 -37.65 -30.74 13.65
C GLN A 15 -37.78 -32.00 14.54
N ASN A 16 -36.65 -32.63 14.88
CA ASN A 16 -36.57 -33.79 15.75
C ASN A 16 -36.33 -33.41 17.22
N LYS A 17 -36.35 -32.11 17.54
CA LYS A 17 -36.01 -31.55 18.86
C LYS A 17 -34.54 -31.77 19.26
N THR A 18 -33.66 -32.02 18.30
CA THR A 18 -32.21 -32.08 18.52
C THR A 18 -31.63 -30.67 18.50
N GLN A 19 -30.77 -30.37 19.47
CA GLN A 19 -30.11 -29.07 19.54
C GLN A 19 -29.22 -28.83 18.32
N ARG A 20 -29.34 -27.64 17.73
CA ARG A 20 -28.54 -27.17 16.59
C ARG A 20 -27.83 -25.83 16.85
N GLY A 21 -28.12 -25.17 17.97
CA GLY A 21 -27.43 -23.94 18.35
C GLY A 21 -27.94 -23.34 19.66
N GLU A 22 -27.30 -22.24 20.08
CA GLU A 22 -27.68 -21.42 21.21
C GLU A 22 -27.53 -19.93 20.86
N GLY A 23 -28.30 -19.06 21.50
CA GLY A 23 -28.27 -17.62 21.25
C GLY A 23 -29.43 -17.20 20.36
N PHE A 24 -29.15 -16.49 19.25
CA PHE A 24 -30.18 -16.16 18.27
C PHE A 24 -29.71 -16.45 16.85
N GLU A 25 -30.66 -16.79 15.99
CA GLU A 25 -30.43 -16.93 14.56
C GLU A 25 -31.55 -16.20 13.81
N LEU A 26 -31.16 -15.29 12.92
CA LEU A 26 -32.02 -14.71 11.90
C LEU A 26 -31.66 -15.37 10.57
N ARG A 27 -32.58 -16.13 9.99
CA ARG A 27 -32.38 -16.84 8.71
C ARG A 27 -33.55 -16.65 7.76
N THR A 28 -33.27 -16.72 6.46
CA THR A 28 -34.25 -16.80 5.38
C THR A 28 -33.62 -17.50 4.18
N ASP A 29 -34.43 -18.18 3.35
CA ASP A 29 -33.99 -18.69 2.04
C ASP A 29 -34.17 -17.62 0.94
N GLU A 30 -34.74 -16.47 1.29
CA GLU A 30 -35.02 -15.34 0.40
C GLU A 30 -34.07 -14.16 0.74
N TRP A 31 -34.45 -12.94 0.40
CA TRP A 31 -33.67 -11.74 0.75
C TRP A 31 -33.79 -11.38 2.23
N GLY A 32 -32.66 -10.96 2.82
CA GLY A 32 -32.59 -10.37 4.15
C GLY A 32 -32.01 -8.95 4.08
N ALA A 33 -32.52 -8.05 4.92
CA ALA A 33 -31.98 -6.70 5.07
C ALA A 33 -31.95 -6.31 6.55
N ILE A 34 -30.82 -5.77 7.01
CA ILE A 34 -30.68 -5.10 8.31
C ILE A 34 -30.40 -3.63 8.01
N ALA A 35 -31.40 -2.77 8.20
CA ALA A 35 -31.30 -1.35 7.90
C ALA A 35 -31.50 -0.52 9.16
N ALA A 36 -30.52 0.33 9.47
CA ALA A 36 -30.56 1.24 10.61
C ALA A 36 -30.08 2.62 10.17
N ASN A 37 -31.02 3.57 9.99
CA ASN A 37 -30.71 4.90 9.45
C ASN A 37 -29.73 5.70 10.33
N LYS A 38 -29.68 5.39 11.62
CA LYS A 38 -28.73 5.99 12.59
C LYS A 38 -27.39 5.24 12.69
N GLY A 39 -27.19 4.17 11.91
CA GLY A 39 -25.98 3.34 11.93
C GLY A 39 -26.18 1.96 12.58
N LEU A 40 -25.18 1.09 12.40
CA LEU A 40 -25.17 -0.29 12.87
C LEU A 40 -23.87 -0.58 13.66
N TYR A 41 -24.01 -1.11 14.87
CA TYR A 41 -22.89 -1.60 15.68
C TYR A 41 -22.94 -3.12 15.75
N LEU A 42 -21.93 -3.79 15.20
CA LEU A 42 -21.77 -5.25 15.21
C LEU A 42 -20.65 -5.57 16.20
N THR A 43 -20.97 -6.25 17.29
CA THR A 43 -20.01 -6.47 18.37
C THR A 43 -20.06 -7.88 18.95
N SER A 44 -18.88 -8.43 19.26
CA SER A 44 -18.75 -9.62 20.12
C SER A 44 -18.61 -9.28 21.60
N GLN A 45 -18.54 -8.00 21.95
CA GLN A 45 -18.44 -7.53 23.34
C GLN A 45 -19.83 -7.20 23.87
N THR A 46 -20.21 -7.84 24.96
CA THR A 46 -21.53 -7.66 25.57
C THR A 46 -21.41 -7.66 27.09
N GLU A 47 -22.25 -6.86 27.74
CA GLU A 47 -22.44 -6.95 29.19
C GLU A 47 -23.39 -8.10 29.55
N PRO A 48 -23.06 -8.93 30.57
CA PRO A 48 -23.94 -9.99 31.02
C PRO A 48 -25.34 -9.47 31.32
N LYS A 49 -26.36 -10.18 30.82
CA LYS A 49 -27.78 -9.86 31.05
C LYS A 49 -28.17 -8.44 30.59
N ALA A 50 -27.49 -7.88 29.58
CA ALA A 50 -27.79 -6.57 29.01
C ALA A 50 -27.80 -5.42 30.06
N GLN A 51 -26.88 -5.47 31.03
CA GLN A 51 -26.76 -4.43 32.06
C GLN A 51 -26.17 -3.10 31.53
N GLY A 52 -25.47 -3.15 30.40
CA GLY A 52 -24.91 -1.98 29.71
C GLY A 52 -25.90 -1.31 28.74
N LYS A 53 -25.43 -0.27 28.07
CA LYS A 53 -26.20 0.37 26.98
C LYS A 53 -26.11 -0.49 25.71
N GLN A 54 -27.14 -0.42 24.87
CA GLN A 54 -27.13 -1.07 23.55
C GLN A 54 -25.91 -0.67 22.69
N LEU A 55 -25.47 0.58 22.84
CA LEU A 55 -24.33 1.17 22.13
C LEU A 55 -23.12 1.37 23.06
N ASP A 56 -22.95 0.47 24.02
CA ASP A 56 -21.71 0.41 24.79
C ASP A 56 -20.57 -0.11 23.88
N MET A 57 -19.81 0.83 23.34
CA MET A 57 -18.80 0.60 22.32
C MET A 57 -17.41 1.07 22.74
N GLN A 58 -17.18 1.24 24.05
CA GLN A 58 -15.95 1.86 24.57
C GLN A 58 -14.70 1.14 24.05
N ALA A 59 -14.68 -0.19 24.00
CA ALA A 59 -13.50 -0.91 23.48
C ALA A 59 -13.31 -0.72 21.97
N ALA A 60 -14.40 -0.62 21.20
CA ALA A 60 -14.33 -0.32 19.78
C ALA A 60 -13.79 1.09 19.52
N ILE A 61 -14.17 2.07 20.35
CA ILE A 61 -13.63 3.44 20.26
C ILE A 61 -12.16 3.48 20.66
N THR A 62 -11.77 2.81 21.74
CA THR A 62 -10.36 2.67 22.12
C THR A 62 -9.55 2.02 21.00
N GLN A 63 -10.11 1.04 20.27
CA GLN A 63 -9.43 0.44 19.12
C GLN A 63 -9.25 1.43 17.96
N LEU A 64 -10.26 2.26 17.65
CA LEU A 64 -10.13 3.33 16.65
C LEU A 64 -9.10 4.39 17.06
N GLU A 65 -9.05 4.75 18.35
CA GLU A 65 -8.07 5.69 18.89
C GLU A 65 -6.64 5.15 18.81
N ASN A 66 -6.45 3.87 19.14
CA ASN A 66 -5.16 3.19 19.01
C ASN A 66 -4.69 3.15 17.55
N ALA A 67 -5.57 2.76 16.63
CA ALA A 67 -5.26 2.75 15.19
C ALA A 67 -4.87 4.15 14.69
N LEU A 68 -5.64 5.18 15.07
CA LEU A 68 -5.33 6.56 14.69
C LEU A 68 -4.01 7.07 15.27
N SER A 69 -3.70 6.69 16.52
CA SER A 69 -2.44 7.03 17.17
C SER A 69 -1.25 6.42 16.43
N ILE A 70 -1.34 5.14 16.03
CA ILE A 70 -0.32 4.47 15.21
C ILE A 70 -0.16 5.17 13.86
N ALA A 71 -1.27 5.47 13.18
CA ALA A 71 -1.26 6.15 11.89
C ALA A 71 -0.60 7.53 11.97
N LYS A 72 -0.92 8.34 13.00
CA LYS A 72 -0.28 9.65 13.24
C LYS A 72 1.21 9.54 13.56
N ALA A 73 1.60 8.58 14.39
CA ALA A 73 3.01 8.36 14.71
C ALA A 73 3.84 7.99 13.47
N LEU A 74 3.31 7.10 12.62
CA LEU A 74 3.95 6.73 11.35
C LEU A 74 3.95 7.86 10.33
N GLN A 75 2.86 8.62 10.21
CA GLN A 75 2.78 9.81 9.37
C GLN A 75 3.83 10.87 9.76
N ASN A 76 3.99 11.14 11.06
CA ASN A 76 5.00 12.07 11.57
C ASN A 76 6.43 11.61 11.21
N ALA A 77 6.73 10.32 11.35
CA ALA A 77 8.03 9.77 10.98
C ALA A 77 8.28 9.81 9.46
N ALA A 78 7.25 9.52 8.65
CA ALA A 78 7.32 9.56 7.20
C ALA A 78 7.55 10.99 6.69
N THR A 79 6.76 11.96 7.18
CA THR A 79 6.88 13.37 6.81
C THR A 79 8.22 13.99 7.23
N ALA A 80 8.73 13.63 8.41
CA ALA A 80 10.08 14.02 8.83
C ALA A 80 11.20 13.44 7.95
N SER A 81 10.89 12.42 7.15
CA SER A 81 11.78 11.80 6.16
C SER A 81 11.45 12.18 4.72
N GLU A 82 10.63 13.23 4.52
CA GLU A 82 10.14 13.69 3.21
C GLU A 82 9.36 12.63 2.41
N ALA A 83 8.89 11.57 3.06
CA ALA A 83 7.99 10.58 2.47
C ALA A 83 6.52 11.03 2.56
N HIS A 84 5.66 10.41 1.73
CA HIS A 84 4.23 10.68 1.74
C HIS A 84 3.59 10.26 3.09
N GLY A 85 2.79 11.16 3.66
CA GLY A 85 2.02 10.90 4.88
C GLY A 85 0.68 10.19 4.59
N ALA A 86 0.16 9.48 5.58
CA ALA A 86 -1.20 8.93 5.53
C ALA A 86 -2.26 10.03 5.69
N ASP A 87 -3.48 9.81 5.18
CA ASP A 87 -4.63 10.69 5.45
C ASP A 87 -5.21 10.38 6.86
N THR A 88 -4.67 11.05 7.88
CA THR A 88 -5.12 10.90 9.27
C THR A 88 -6.35 11.73 9.59
N ASP A 89 -6.63 12.76 8.79
CA ASP A 89 -7.75 13.67 9.03
C ASP A 89 -9.08 12.97 8.71
N SER A 90 -9.13 12.23 7.60
CA SER A 90 -10.29 11.38 7.29
C SER A 90 -10.50 10.27 8.32
N GLN A 91 -9.42 9.72 8.91
CA GLN A 91 -9.53 8.72 9.98
C GLN A 91 -10.07 9.32 11.29
N GLU A 92 -9.63 10.53 11.66
CA GLU A 92 -10.18 11.27 12.81
C GLU A 92 -11.67 11.59 12.60
N GLN A 93 -12.03 12.00 11.38
CA GLN A 93 -13.42 12.26 11.01
C GLN A 93 -14.26 10.98 11.08
N LEU A 94 -13.75 9.86 10.55
CA LEU A 94 -14.43 8.56 10.63
C LEU A 94 -14.65 8.12 12.08
N LYS A 95 -13.62 8.26 12.94
CA LYS A 95 -13.77 7.99 14.38
C LYS A 95 -14.90 8.85 14.98
N THR A 96 -14.95 10.13 14.66
CA THR A 96 -15.99 11.05 15.14
C THR A 96 -17.38 10.62 14.70
N THR A 97 -17.53 10.26 13.42
CA THR A 97 -18.78 9.72 12.84
C THR A 97 -19.23 8.43 13.52
N LEU A 98 -18.32 7.50 13.78
CA LEU A 98 -18.64 6.18 14.35
C LEU A 98 -18.78 6.19 15.87
N THR A 99 -18.24 7.21 16.56
CA THR A 99 -18.40 7.37 18.01
C THR A 99 -19.87 7.56 18.36
N GLN A 100 -20.41 6.61 19.13
CA GLN A 100 -21.83 6.52 19.47
C GLN A 100 -22.76 6.53 18.23
N LEU A 101 -22.23 6.16 17.06
CA LEU A 101 -22.90 6.30 15.76
C LEU A 101 -23.53 7.69 15.60
N ALA A 102 -22.73 8.74 15.83
CA ALA A 102 -23.16 10.14 15.67
C ALA A 102 -23.71 10.42 14.27
N GLN A 103 -23.25 9.68 13.26
CA GLN A 103 -23.81 9.64 11.92
C GLN A 103 -24.01 8.20 11.44
N SER A 104 -24.72 8.05 10.31
CA SER A 104 -25.01 6.75 9.72
C SER A 104 -23.74 6.07 9.23
N GLY A 105 -23.32 5.03 9.95
CA GLY A 105 -22.14 4.22 9.63
C GLY A 105 -22.26 2.81 10.19
N ILE A 106 -21.31 1.95 9.83
CA ILE A 106 -21.20 0.59 10.38
C ILE A 106 -19.89 0.52 11.15
N LEU A 107 -19.97 0.16 12.43
CA LEU A 107 -18.81 -0.17 13.25
C LEU A 107 -18.88 -1.65 13.61
N ALA A 108 -17.86 -2.41 13.19
CA ALA A 108 -17.71 -3.80 13.56
C ALA A 108 -16.51 -3.96 14.51
N TYR A 109 -16.73 -4.63 15.64
CA TYR A 109 -15.70 -4.87 16.65
C TYR A 109 -15.81 -6.31 17.18
N ALA A 110 -14.68 -6.98 17.32
CA ALA A 110 -14.63 -8.29 17.97
C ALA A 110 -13.31 -8.43 18.75
N GLN A 111 -13.40 -8.95 19.96
CA GLN A 111 -12.25 -9.11 20.86
C GLN A 111 -11.25 -10.15 20.33
N GLU A 112 -11.74 -11.21 19.70
CA GLU A 112 -10.94 -12.36 19.21
C GLU A 112 -10.69 -12.32 17.70
N GLY A 113 -11.00 -11.20 17.04
CA GLY A 113 -10.74 -10.97 15.62
C GLY A 113 -11.97 -11.01 14.71
N ILE A 114 -11.76 -10.56 13.47
CA ILE A 114 -12.77 -10.47 12.40
C ILE A 114 -12.17 -11.10 11.15
N ALA A 115 -12.93 -11.99 10.49
CA ALA A 115 -12.57 -12.56 9.20
C ALA A 115 -13.63 -12.19 8.15
N LEU A 116 -13.19 -11.70 7.00
CA LEU A 116 -14.02 -11.51 5.82
C LEU A 116 -13.54 -12.50 4.76
N THR A 117 -14.35 -13.51 4.45
CA THR A 117 -13.98 -14.59 3.52
C THR A 117 -15.02 -14.76 2.43
N SER A 118 -14.56 -15.09 1.22
CA SER A 118 -15.40 -15.38 0.06
C SER A 118 -14.65 -16.35 -0.85
N PRO A 119 -15.30 -17.39 -1.42
CA PRO A 119 -14.70 -18.18 -2.49
C PRO A 119 -14.54 -17.39 -3.80
N GLU A 120 -15.27 -16.28 -3.93
CA GLU A 120 -15.21 -15.35 -5.04
C GLU A 120 -14.54 -14.04 -4.59
N ASN A 121 -15.02 -12.89 -5.07
CA ASN A 121 -14.37 -11.60 -4.82
C ASN A 121 -14.76 -10.99 -3.46
N ILE A 122 -13.81 -10.25 -2.88
CA ILE A 122 -14.04 -9.23 -1.84
C ILE A 122 -13.64 -7.89 -2.44
N GLN A 123 -14.53 -6.90 -2.40
CA GLN A 123 -14.27 -5.55 -2.90
C GLN A 123 -14.40 -4.52 -1.78
N LEU A 124 -13.39 -3.67 -1.62
CA LEU A 124 -13.39 -2.51 -0.73
C LEU A 124 -13.30 -1.25 -1.60
N SER A 125 -14.27 -0.35 -1.50
CA SER A 125 -14.35 0.86 -2.32
C SER A 125 -14.91 2.01 -1.50
N THR A 126 -14.39 3.22 -1.72
CA THR A 126 -14.80 4.46 -1.06
C THR A 126 -14.49 5.64 -1.99
N SER A 127 -15.24 6.73 -1.86
CA SER A 127 -14.94 8.00 -2.53
C SER A 127 -13.97 8.89 -1.73
N ASN A 128 -13.64 8.51 -0.50
CA ASN A 128 -12.63 9.18 0.32
C ASN A 128 -11.39 8.28 0.45
N SER A 129 -10.94 7.92 1.65
CA SER A 129 -9.75 7.10 1.87
C SER A 129 -10.04 5.72 2.47
N VAL A 130 -9.20 4.74 2.13
CA VAL A 130 -9.13 3.43 2.79
C VAL A 130 -7.89 3.41 3.67
N SER A 131 -8.05 3.12 4.96
CA SER A 131 -6.95 2.96 5.92
C SER A 131 -6.87 1.52 6.42
N MET A 132 -5.66 0.95 6.43
CA MET A 132 -5.37 -0.34 7.05
C MET A 132 -4.29 -0.14 8.11
N THR A 133 -4.62 -0.38 9.37
CA THR A 133 -3.70 -0.19 10.49
C THR A 133 -3.58 -1.46 11.30
N SER A 134 -2.33 -1.88 11.52
CA SER A 134 -1.97 -3.03 12.34
C SER A 134 -0.91 -2.61 13.34
N GLU A 135 -1.06 -3.02 14.61
CA GLU A 135 -0.04 -2.77 15.64
C GLU A 135 1.20 -3.64 15.46
N ASN A 136 1.01 -4.85 14.92
CA ASN A 136 2.08 -5.80 14.68
C ASN A 136 2.52 -5.81 13.21
N GLN A 137 1.92 -6.67 12.37
CA GLN A 137 2.28 -6.85 10.97
C GLN A 137 1.06 -6.73 10.06
N THR A 138 1.30 -6.33 8.81
CA THR A 138 0.31 -6.37 7.72
C THR A 138 0.88 -7.24 6.61
N ASP A 139 0.23 -8.37 6.36
CA ASP A 139 0.62 -9.32 5.32
C ASP A 139 -0.33 -9.22 4.13
N ILE A 140 0.22 -9.07 2.92
CA ILE A 140 -0.54 -9.05 1.66
C ILE A 140 -0.02 -10.22 0.81
N ASN A 141 -0.85 -11.24 0.65
CA ASN A 141 -0.48 -12.48 -0.04
C ASN A 141 -1.38 -12.69 -1.26
N ALA A 142 -0.78 -12.94 -2.42
CA ALA A 142 -1.48 -13.34 -3.64
C ALA A 142 -0.73 -14.48 -4.32
N LEU A 143 -1.46 -15.50 -4.78
CA LEU A 143 -0.87 -16.63 -5.51
C LEU A 143 -0.39 -16.22 -6.90
N LYS A 144 -1.04 -15.21 -7.50
CA LYS A 144 -0.68 -14.66 -8.81
C LYS A 144 0.01 -13.32 -8.62
N ASN A 145 -0.72 -12.22 -8.80
CA ASN A 145 -0.15 -10.89 -8.88
C ASN A 145 -0.64 -10.03 -7.71
N ILE A 146 0.24 -9.15 -7.23
CA ILE A 146 -0.12 -7.96 -6.46
C ILE A 146 0.12 -6.77 -7.38
N THR A 147 -0.93 -5.98 -7.64
CA THR A 147 -0.85 -4.76 -8.45
C THR A 147 -1.22 -3.57 -7.58
N VAL A 148 -0.37 -2.54 -7.58
CA VAL A 148 -0.60 -1.27 -6.88
C VAL A 148 -0.51 -0.16 -7.91
N SER A 149 -1.54 0.68 -7.98
CA SER A 149 -1.61 1.80 -8.92
C SER A 149 -2.22 3.00 -8.22
N SER A 150 -1.68 4.19 -8.49
CA SER A 150 -2.11 5.44 -7.88
C SER A 150 -2.22 6.52 -8.95
N GLY A 151 -3.20 7.41 -8.82
CA GLY A 151 -3.39 8.54 -9.74
C GLY A 151 -2.41 9.69 -9.49
N GLU A 152 -1.78 9.75 -8.30
CA GLU A 152 -0.86 10.82 -7.91
C GLU A 152 0.52 10.25 -7.55
N SER A 153 0.63 9.51 -6.45
CA SER A 153 1.90 8.96 -6.00
C SER A 153 1.76 7.67 -5.21
N ILE A 154 2.86 6.90 -5.14
CA ILE A 154 3.02 5.75 -4.24
C ILE A 154 4.15 6.10 -3.26
N GLY A 155 3.86 6.02 -1.96
CA GLY A 155 4.84 6.19 -0.88
C GLY A 155 5.12 4.87 -0.19
N LEU A 156 6.40 4.50 -0.07
CA LEU A 156 6.85 3.35 0.72
C LEU A 156 7.86 3.85 1.76
N PHE A 157 7.57 3.62 3.03
CA PHE A 157 8.38 4.12 4.14
C PHE A 157 8.58 3.03 5.19
N ALA A 158 9.83 2.82 5.61
CA ALA A 158 10.20 1.93 6.70
C ALA A 158 11.07 2.67 7.72
N HIS A 159 10.61 2.74 8.98
CA HIS A 159 11.23 3.59 10.00
C HIS A 159 12.48 2.97 10.66
N LYS A 160 12.47 1.66 10.94
CA LYS A 160 13.51 1.02 11.79
C LYS A 160 14.37 -0.02 11.07
N SER A 161 13.75 -0.97 10.38
CA SER A 161 14.43 -2.18 9.87
C SER A 161 14.79 -2.13 8.38
N GLY A 162 14.59 -0.98 7.72
CA GLY A 162 14.85 -0.80 6.30
C GLY A 162 13.83 -1.47 5.37
N MET A 163 14.15 -1.49 4.08
CA MET A 163 13.33 -2.10 3.03
C MET A 163 14.11 -3.21 2.32
N LYS A 164 13.41 -4.27 1.93
CA LYS A 164 13.95 -5.38 1.14
C LYS A 164 13.04 -5.61 -0.06
N MET A 165 13.62 -5.63 -1.26
CA MET A 165 12.92 -5.89 -2.52
C MET A 165 13.66 -7.00 -3.25
N PHE A 166 13.00 -8.14 -3.45
CA PHE A 166 13.60 -9.32 -4.07
C PHE A 166 12.66 -9.89 -5.13
N ALA A 167 13.22 -10.28 -6.27
CA ALA A 167 12.60 -11.22 -7.21
C ALA A 167 13.41 -12.52 -7.19
N ASN A 168 12.77 -13.64 -6.84
CA ASN A 168 13.45 -14.95 -6.85
C ASN A 168 13.71 -15.45 -8.28
N GLN A 169 12.80 -15.10 -9.20
CA GLN A 169 12.90 -15.34 -10.62
C GLN A 169 12.27 -14.16 -11.36
N GLY A 170 12.73 -13.92 -12.58
CA GLY A 170 12.31 -12.77 -13.38
C GLY A 170 13.08 -11.49 -13.01
N ASP A 171 12.89 -10.47 -13.83
CA ASP A 171 13.63 -9.23 -13.77
C ASP A 171 13.04 -8.26 -12.73
N VAL A 172 13.89 -7.36 -12.22
CA VAL A 172 13.47 -6.20 -11.44
C VAL A 172 13.67 -4.95 -12.27
N ASP A 173 12.57 -4.35 -12.71
CA ASP A 173 12.57 -3.09 -13.45
C ASP A 173 12.24 -1.91 -12.54
N MET A 174 13.10 -0.88 -12.54
CA MET A 174 12.86 0.39 -11.87
C MET A 174 13.03 1.54 -12.86
N GLN A 175 11.96 2.30 -13.11
CA GLN A 175 11.95 3.33 -14.16
C GLN A 175 11.25 4.60 -13.68
N ALA A 176 11.85 5.76 -13.98
CA ALA A 176 11.19 7.05 -13.98
C ALA A 176 10.98 7.48 -15.44
N GLN A 177 9.79 7.22 -15.98
CA GLN A 177 9.58 7.31 -17.44
C GLN A 177 9.61 8.74 -17.99
N ASN A 178 9.26 9.73 -17.16
CA ASN A 178 9.16 11.15 -17.53
C ASN A 178 9.83 12.08 -16.51
N ALA A 179 10.66 11.54 -15.61
CA ALA A 179 11.26 12.28 -14.50
C ALA A 179 12.59 11.63 -14.06
N ASN A 180 13.20 12.17 -13.01
CA ASN A 180 14.45 11.66 -12.48
C ASN A 180 14.25 10.38 -11.65
N LEU A 181 15.16 9.42 -11.80
CA LEU A 181 15.35 8.34 -10.84
C LEU A 181 16.46 8.76 -9.86
N ASN A 182 16.13 8.95 -8.59
CA ASN A 182 17.08 9.34 -7.55
C ASN A 182 17.35 8.16 -6.61
N MET A 183 18.64 7.85 -6.38
CA MET A 183 19.08 6.80 -5.45
C MET A 183 20.22 7.34 -4.59
N ALA A 184 20.07 7.28 -3.27
CA ALA A 184 21.06 7.77 -2.32
C ALA A 184 21.12 6.90 -1.07
N ALA A 185 22.30 6.79 -0.48
CA ALA A 185 22.52 6.16 0.82
C ALA A 185 23.47 7.01 1.66
N LYS A 186 23.27 7.02 2.99
CA LYS A 186 24.19 7.68 3.93
C LYS A 186 25.51 6.90 4.09
N GLN A 187 25.45 5.60 3.90
CA GLN A 187 26.59 4.69 3.91
C GLN A 187 26.84 4.22 2.47
N ASP A 188 27.39 3.03 2.30
CA ASP A 188 27.81 2.52 1.00
C ASP A 188 26.62 2.22 0.07
N ILE A 189 26.83 2.47 -1.22
CA ILE A 189 26.02 1.93 -2.31
C ILE A 189 26.84 0.83 -2.98
N LYS A 190 26.30 -0.39 -3.03
CA LYS A 190 26.93 -1.54 -3.67
C LYS A 190 26.08 -1.98 -4.86
N ILE A 191 26.70 -2.08 -6.04
CA ILE A 191 26.08 -2.56 -7.28
C ILE A 191 26.96 -3.68 -7.80
N ASP A 192 26.44 -4.91 -7.80
CA ASP A 192 27.16 -6.10 -8.25
C ASP A 192 26.35 -6.85 -9.30
N SER A 193 27.05 -7.41 -10.29
CA SER A 193 26.55 -8.47 -11.16
C SER A 193 27.41 -9.70 -10.90
N VAL A 194 26.80 -10.83 -10.52
CA VAL A 194 27.56 -12.04 -10.11
C VAL A 194 28.04 -12.81 -11.33
N ASP A 195 27.15 -13.06 -12.28
CA ASP A 195 27.43 -13.87 -13.48
C ASP A 195 27.33 -13.06 -14.78
N GLY A 196 26.98 -11.77 -14.71
CA GLY A 196 26.72 -10.91 -15.88
C GLY A 196 27.58 -9.66 -15.95
N SER A 197 27.10 -8.65 -16.70
CA SER A 197 27.70 -7.32 -16.82
C SER A 197 26.97 -6.28 -15.95
N ILE A 198 27.61 -5.12 -15.81
CA ILE A 198 26.96 -3.88 -15.37
C ILE A 198 27.10 -2.89 -16.53
N ASP A 199 25.97 -2.40 -17.04
CA ASP A 199 25.92 -1.49 -18.17
C ASP A 199 25.35 -0.13 -17.74
N TRP A 200 26.16 0.93 -17.90
CA TRP A 200 25.73 2.30 -17.71
C TRP A 200 25.70 3.02 -19.05
N SER A 201 24.54 3.53 -19.43
CA SER A 201 24.38 4.30 -20.67
C SER A 201 23.61 5.58 -20.40
N ALA A 202 23.99 6.64 -21.10
CA ALA A 202 23.33 7.93 -21.04
C ALA A 202 23.41 8.60 -22.41
N ALA A 203 22.36 9.31 -22.81
CA ALA A 203 22.34 10.02 -24.08
C ALA A 203 23.18 11.31 -24.08
N LYS A 204 23.43 11.89 -22.90
CA LYS A 204 24.17 13.16 -22.74
C LYS A 204 25.57 12.93 -22.18
N GLU A 205 25.64 12.47 -20.93
CA GLU A 205 26.91 12.24 -20.24
C GLU A 205 26.76 11.26 -19.07
N ILE A 206 27.88 10.65 -18.69
CA ILE A 206 28.07 9.91 -17.44
C ILE A 206 29.18 10.61 -16.66
N ILE A 207 28.92 10.93 -15.39
CA ILE A 207 29.89 11.58 -14.51
C ILE A 207 30.06 10.75 -13.23
N LEU A 208 31.29 10.31 -12.95
CA LEU A 208 31.68 9.62 -11.73
C LEU A 208 32.53 10.57 -10.89
N MET A 209 32.11 10.94 -9.68
CA MET A 209 32.79 11.92 -8.82
C MET A 209 33.15 11.35 -7.45
N CYS A 210 34.35 11.64 -6.96
CA CYS A 210 34.77 11.31 -5.60
C CYS A 210 35.86 12.28 -5.11
N GLY A 211 35.62 12.94 -3.97
CA GLY A 211 36.63 13.81 -3.32
C GLY A 211 37.18 14.94 -4.21
N GLY A 212 36.38 15.43 -5.17
CA GLY A 212 36.79 16.44 -6.15
C GLY A 212 37.48 15.89 -7.41
N SER A 213 37.83 14.60 -7.46
CA SER A 213 38.26 13.92 -8.69
C SER A 213 37.06 13.40 -9.46
N TYR A 214 37.16 13.30 -10.80
CA TYR A 214 36.07 12.79 -11.63
C TYR A 214 36.52 12.10 -12.91
N ILE A 215 35.62 11.27 -13.43
CA ILE A 215 35.63 10.74 -14.80
C ILE A 215 34.34 11.21 -15.46
N LYS A 216 34.45 11.94 -16.57
CA LYS A 216 33.31 12.36 -17.39
C LYS A 216 33.40 11.70 -18.76
N ILE A 217 32.30 11.08 -19.19
CA ILE A 217 32.14 10.43 -20.49
C ILE A 217 31.00 11.15 -21.22
N SER A 218 31.26 11.68 -22.41
CA SER A 218 30.29 12.43 -23.21
C SER A 218 30.60 12.34 -24.72
N SER A 219 29.81 13.03 -25.55
CA SER A 219 30.09 13.15 -26.99
C SER A 219 31.40 13.87 -27.30
N GLU A 220 31.96 14.63 -26.36
CA GLU A 220 33.25 15.32 -26.50
C GLU A 220 34.45 14.38 -26.21
N GLY A 221 34.18 13.17 -25.69
CA GLY A 221 35.18 12.17 -25.33
C GLY A 221 35.19 11.83 -23.84
N ILE A 222 36.36 11.37 -23.36
CA ILE A 222 36.60 11.00 -21.95
C ILE A 222 37.50 12.04 -21.30
N GLU A 223 37.06 12.60 -20.18
CA GLU A 223 37.80 13.58 -19.37
C GLU A 223 38.13 12.98 -17.99
N LEU A 224 39.42 13.02 -17.63
CA LEU A 224 39.93 12.59 -16.32
C LEU A 224 40.41 13.84 -15.56
N GLY A 225 39.67 14.26 -14.55
CA GLY A 225 39.99 15.45 -13.75
C GLY A 225 40.38 15.11 -12.32
N THR A 226 41.49 15.67 -11.84
CA THR A 226 41.93 15.57 -10.44
C THR A 226 42.89 16.71 -10.09
N ALA A 227 42.97 17.07 -8.80
CA ALA A 227 43.91 18.08 -8.30
C ALA A 227 45.32 17.51 -8.02
N ASP A 228 45.45 16.18 -7.95
CA ASP A 228 46.69 15.47 -7.65
C ASP A 228 47.08 14.55 -8.83
N ASN A 229 47.82 13.49 -8.57
CA ASN A 229 48.36 12.59 -9.58
C ASN A 229 47.30 11.59 -10.08
N VAL A 230 47.31 11.33 -11.38
CA VAL A 230 46.66 10.16 -11.99
C VAL A 230 47.66 9.02 -12.04
N TYR A 231 47.42 7.95 -11.27
CA TYR A 231 48.25 6.75 -11.29
C TYR A 231 47.68 5.71 -12.26
N ILE A 232 48.44 5.37 -13.30
CA ILE A 232 48.09 4.28 -14.22
C ILE A 232 49.08 3.14 -14.04
N LYS A 233 48.64 2.04 -13.42
CA LYS A 233 49.43 0.84 -13.18
C LYS A 233 49.00 -0.24 -14.18
N SER A 234 49.79 -0.46 -15.23
CA SER A 234 49.50 -1.44 -16.28
C SER A 234 50.77 -2.15 -16.76
N ASN A 235 50.63 -3.40 -17.23
CA ASN A 235 51.69 -4.11 -17.95
C ASN A 235 51.97 -3.47 -19.33
N ALA A 236 50.93 -3.02 -20.03
CA ALA A 236 51.04 -2.34 -21.32
C ALA A 236 49.96 -1.26 -21.47
N MET A 237 50.29 -0.17 -22.15
CA MET A 237 49.34 0.85 -22.57
C MET A 237 49.56 1.10 -24.06
N GLN A 238 48.56 0.75 -24.88
CA GLN A 238 48.61 0.92 -26.33
C GLN A 238 47.55 1.93 -26.76
N LYS A 239 47.97 2.96 -27.50
CA LYS A 239 47.07 3.92 -28.12
C LYS A 239 46.61 3.35 -29.47
N MET A 240 45.32 3.04 -29.61
CA MET A 240 44.72 2.57 -30.85
C MET A 240 43.97 3.70 -31.59
N GLY A 241 43.49 3.40 -32.80
CA GLY A 241 42.54 4.28 -33.49
C GLY A 241 41.21 4.37 -32.73
N PRO A 242 40.36 5.37 -33.05
CA PRO A 242 39.06 5.53 -32.41
C PRO A 242 38.12 4.36 -32.73
N ALA A 243 37.26 4.02 -31.77
CA ALA A 243 36.17 3.06 -31.92
C ALA A 243 34.92 3.62 -31.22
N SER A 244 33.73 3.17 -31.63
CA SER A 244 32.45 3.60 -31.05
C SER A 244 31.47 2.44 -30.99
N GLU A 245 30.73 2.34 -29.89
CA GLU A 245 29.58 1.46 -29.75
C GLU A 245 28.29 2.28 -29.64
N GLN A 246 27.21 1.84 -30.27
CA GLN A 246 25.90 2.48 -30.15
C GLN A 246 25.04 1.74 -29.14
N ILE A 247 24.69 2.41 -28.05
CA ILE A 247 23.68 1.96 -27.10
C ILE A 247 22.48 2.89 -27.23
N ASN A 248 21.28 2.32 -27.38
CA ASN A 248 20.04 3.09 -27.52
C ASN A 248 19.12 2.81 -26.32
N PRO A 249 19.35 3.47 -25.16
CA PRO A 249 18.50 3.30 -24.00
C PRO A 249 17.12 3.88 -24.32
N LYS A 250 16.11 3.02 -24.44
CA LYS A 250 14.72 3.43 -24.69
C LYS A 250 13.86 3.09 -23.48
N LEU A 251 13.31 4.14 -22.87
CA LEU A 251 12.12 4.00 -22.03
C LEU A 251 10.89 3.79 -22.93
N PRO A 252 9.87 3.06 -22.48
CA PRO A 252 8.63 2.93 -23.24
C PRO A 252 7.98 4.32 -23.45
N THR A 253 7.55 4.60 -24.69
CA THR A 253 7.01 5.91 -25.12
C THR A 253 5.53 6.15 -24.74
N GLY A 254 4.93 5.30 -23.93
CA GLY A 254 3.48 5.33 -23.67
C GLY A 254 3.13 5.80 -22.26
N CYS A 255 2.87 7.09 -22.05
CA CYS A 255 2.09 7.53 -20.87
C CYS A 255 1.55 8.97 -20.86
N GLU A 256 1.76 9.82 -21.88
CA GLU A 256 1.15 11.16 -21.81
C GLU A 256 -0.36 11.16 -22.16
N ILE A 257 -0.80 10.29 -23.08
CA ILE A 257 -2.20 10.28 -23.57
C ILE A 257 -3.12 9.46 -22.65
N SER A 258 -2.68 8.31 -22.14
CA SER A 258 -3.50 7.41 -21.32
C SER A 258 -3.74 7.92 -19.89
N ILE A 259 -2.81 8.69 -19.30
CA ILE A 259 -3.01 9.31 -17.98
C ILE A 259 -4.08 10.42 -18.06
N GLN A 260 -4.10 11.22 -19.14
CA GLN A 260 -5.14 12.24 -19.34
C GLN A 260 -6.54 11.61 -19.47
N GLU A 261 -6.65 10.47 -20.16
CA GLU A 261 -7.92 9.73 -20.26
C GLU A 261 -8.37 9.17 -18.89
N ALA A 262 -7.45 8.65 -18.07
CA ALA A 262 -7.75 8.18 -16.71
C ALA A 262 -8.18 9.32 -15.77
N SER A 263 -7.54 10.49 -15.83
CA SER A 263 -7.94 11.68 -15.07
C SER A 263 -9.30 12.23 -15.51
N ASN A 264 -9.66 12.09 -16.80
CA ASN A 264 -10.96 12.50 -17.31
C ASN A 264 -12.09 11.53 -16.88
N LEU A 265 -11.80 10.23 -16.76
CA LEU A 265 -12.74 9.24 -16.21
C LEU A 265 -13.05 9.48 -14.72
N GLN A 266 -12.09 9.96 -13.93
CA GLN A 266 -12.32 10.34 -12.52
C GLN A 266 -13.28 11.53 -12.35
N LYS A 267 -13.34 12.45 -13.33
CA LYS A 267 -14.26 13.61 -13.30
C LYS A 267 -15.65 13.34 -13.88
N GLY A 268 -15.81 12.24 -14.63
CA GLY A 268 -17.04 11.94 -15.38
C GLY A 268 -18.20 11.33 -14.59
N ASN A 269 -17.95 10.80 -13.39
CA ASN A 269 -18.95 10.02 -12.64
C ASN A 269 -19.31 10.61 -11.26
N VAL A 270 -19.83 11.84 -11.22
CA VAL A 270 -20.77 12.26 -10.15
C VAL A 270 -21.79 13.25 -10.71
N THR A 271 -22.84 12.74 -11.34
CA THR A 271 -24.14 13.42 -11.34
C THR A 271 -25.15 12.38 -10.86
N LEU A 272 -25.40 12.36 -9.55
CA LEU A 272 -26.53 11.63 -9.00
C LEU A 272 -27.65 12.65 -8.81
N GLY A 273 -28.66 12.56 -9.67
CA GLY A 273 -29.98 13.14 -9.43
C GLY A 273 -30.75 12.34 -8.39
#